data_AF-A0A2T7QDH9-F1
#
_entry.id   AF-A0A2T7QDH9-F1
#
_cell.length_a   1.000
_cell.length_b   1.000
_cell.length_c   1.000
_cell.angle_alpha   90.00
_cell.angle_beta   90.00
_cell.angle_gamma   90.00
#
_symmetry.space_group_name_H-M   'P 1'
#
loop_
_entity.id
_entity.type
_entity.pdbx_description
1 polymer ?
#
loop_
_entity_poly.entity_id
_entity_poly.type
_entity_poly.pdbx_seq_one_letter_code
_entity_poly.pdbx_strand_id
1 'polypeptide(L)'
;MKSRIYAILVISAFVIPSLYYIIIGRESFPFSQAPMFGHYIGKETNFYDFKYFLVKDTSEQEIYPDSYGGFFSKIAIKRYFFNNVYVSVEKISPFGYIKNDNKEMFENRMSRFFTAYFQSHNQDTTSKIRLDVYNYNRNGEFKQKHTIGYYDITNHNFIHTWK
;
A
#
# COMPACT_ATOMS: atom_id res chain seq x y z
N MET A 1 6.77 39.47 -14.10
CA MET A 1 7.71 38.32 -14.24
C MET A 1 8.16 37.78 -12.89
N LYS A 2 8.66 38.63 -11.97
CA LYS A 2 9.05 38.22 -10.60
C LYS A 2 7.92 37.52 -9.81
N SER A 3 6.69 38.04 -9.84
CA SER A 3 5.54 37.43 -9.15
C SER A 3 5.21 36.01 -9.60
N ARG A 4 5.37 35.70 -10.89
CA ARG A 4 5.15 34.35 -11.44
C ARG A 4 6.21 33.36 -10.94
N ILE A 5 7.47 33.79 -10.86
CA ILE A 5 8.56 32.96 -10.31
C ILE A 5 8.32 32.68 -8.83
N TYR A 6 7.94 33.69 -8.04
CA TYR A 6 7.58 33.48 -6.63
C TYR A 6 6.40 32.53 -6.47
N ALA A 7 5.34 32.68 -7.27
CA ALA A 7 4.20 31.76 -7.24
C ALA A 7 4.62 30.32 -7.58
N ILE A 8 5.45 30.13 -8.60
CA ILE A 8 5.98 28.82 -8.99
C ILE A 8 6.80 28.20 -7.85
N LEU A 9 7.70 28.97 -7.22
CA LEU A 9 8.51 28.50 -6.11
C LEU A 9 7.65 28.08 -4.90
N VAL A 10 6.66 28.89 -4.54
CA VAL A 10 5.74 28.59 -3.45
C VAL A 10 4.95 27.31 -3.77
N ILE A 11 4.33 27.23 -4.94
CA ILE A 11 3.59 26.03 -5.38
C ILE A 11 4.50 24.80 -5.36
N SER A 12 5.71 24.92 -5.89
CA SER A 12 6.66 23.81 -5.97
C SER A 12 7.08 23.31 -4.59
N ALA A 13 7.28 24.21 -3.62
CA ALA A 13 7.64 23.86 -2.25
C ALA A 13 6.59 23.00 -1.54
N PHE A 14 5.31 23.13 -1.91
CA PHE A 14 4.22 22.31 -1.37
C PHE A 14 3.91 21.08 -2.22
N VAL A 15 3.98 21.21 -3.55
CA VAL A 15 3.61 20.15 -4.49
C VAL A 15 4.70 19.08 -4.60
N ILE A 16 5.98 19.45 -4.68
CA ILE A 16 7.07 18.49 -4.90
C ILE A 16 7.18 17.47 -3.76
N PRO A 17 7.18 17.85 -2.46
CA PRO A 17 7.21 16.85 -1.38
C PRO A 17 6.01 15.91 -1.43
N SER A 18 4.83 16.44 -1.76
CA SER A 18 3.62 15.63 -1.91
C SER A 18 3.75 14.63 -3.07
N LEU A 19 4.23 15.08 -4.23
CA LEU A 19 4.47 14.22 -5.39
C LEU A 19 5.51 13.12 -5.10
N TYR A 20 6.55 13.43 -4.33
CA TYR A 20 7.56 12.45 -3.93
C TYR A 20 6.94 11.28 -3.16
N TYR A 21 6.12 11.56 -2.14
CA TYR A 21 5.45 10.50 -1.37
C TYR A 21 4.45 9.70 -2.22
N ILE A 22 3.77 10.36 -3.18
CA ILE A 22 2.87 9.70 -4.14
C ILE A 22 3.65 8.69 -4.99
N ILE A 23 4.82 9.10 -5.48
CA ILE A 23 5.68 8.29 -6.35
C ILE A 23 6.19 7.05 -5.63
N ILE A 24 6.64 7.19 -4.39
CA ILE A 24 7.17 6.06 -3.62
C ILE A 24 6.06 5.19 -3.01
N GLY A 25 4.79 5.65 -3.04
CA GLY A 25 3.64 4.92 -2.52
C GLY A 25 3.63 4.80 -0.99
N ARG A 26 4.25 5.74 -0.29
CA ARG A 26 4.21 5.83 1.18
C ARG A 26 3.09 6.75 1.58
N GLU A 27 2.15 6.25 2.38
CA GLU A 27 0.97 6.99 2.80
C GLU A 27 0.90 7.11 4.32
N SER A 28 0.48 8.29 4.80
CA SER A 28 0.15 8.48 6.22
C SER A 28 -1.15 7.75 6.56
N PHE A 29 -1.26 7.26 7.80
CA PHE A 29 -2.47 6.62 8.31
C PHE A 29 -3.38 7.61 9.07
N PRO A 30 -4.72 7.52 8.97
CA PRO A 30 -5.51 6.68 8.06
C PRO A 30 -5.20 6.94 6.58
N PHE A 31 -5.26 5.90 5.74
CA PHE A 31 -4.98 6.00 4.32
C PHE A 31 -6.00 6.93 3.65
N SER A 32 -5.49 7.98 3.02
CA SER A 32 -6.32 9.02 2.42
C SER A 32 -6.81 8.60 1.05
N GLN A 33 -8.13 8.59 0.86
CA GLN A 33 -8.74 8.40 -0.45
C GLN A 33 -8.45 9.54 -1.43
N ALA A 34 -8.10 10.73 -0.92
CA ALA A 34 -7.72 11.90 -1.71
C ALA A 34 -6.19 11.93 -1.96
N PRO A 35 -5.74 12.49 -3.10
CA PRO A 35 -4.31 12.81 -3.29
C PRO A 35 -3.83 13.67 -2.11
N MET A 36 -2.62 13.37 -1.59
CA MET A 36 -2.03 13.89 -0.35
C MET A 36 -1.94 15.42 -0.18
N PHE A 37 -2.50 16.21 -1.09
CA PHE A 37 -2.62 17.66 -0.96
C PHE A 37 -3.45 18.01 0.28
N GLY A 38 -2.78 18.45 1.34
CA GLY A 38 -3.43 19.07 2.51
C GLY A 38 -3.43 18.27 3.81
N HIS A 39 -2.77 17.10 3.90
CA HIS A 39 -2.58 16.46 5.20
C HIS A 39 -1.43 17.11 5.98
N TYR A 40 -1.72 17.57 7.21
CA TYR A 40 -0.69 18.10 8.12
C TYR A 40 0.18 16.96 8.63
N ILE A 41 1.43 16.89 8.15
CA ILE A 41 2.45 15.97 8.65
C ILE A 41 3.03 16.55 9.94
N GLY A 42 2.66 15.96 11.07
CA GLY A 42 3.16 16.31 12.40
C GLY A 42 4.42 15.54 12.79
N LYS A 43 4.95 15.83 13.99
CA LYS A 43 6.09 15.09 14.57
C LYS A 43 5.79 13.60 14.76
N GLU A 44 4.54 13.28 15.07
CA GLU A 44 4.09 11.91 15.36
C GLU A 44 3.51 11.18 14.14
N THR A 45 3.52 11.80 12.96
CA THR A 45 2.98 11.17 11.75
C THR A 45 3.85 10.00 11.34
N ASN A 46 3.23 8.82 11.24
CA ASN A 46 3.85 7.64 10.66
C ASN A 46 3.35 7.45 9.22
N PHE A 47 4.25 6.96 8.37
CA PHE A 47 4.00 6.58 6.99
C PHE A 47 4.05 5.07 6.86
N TYR A 48 3.27 4.53 5.93
CA TYR A 48 3.21 3.10 5.68
C TYR A 48 3.38 2.79 4.20
N ASP A 49 4.00 1.65 3.91
CA ASP A 49 4.17 1.08 2.57
C ASP A 49 3.72 -0.37 2.59
N PHE A 50 2.95 -0.76 1.58
CA PHE A 50 2.56 -2.15 1.36
C PHE A 50 3.53 -2.79 0.38
N LYS A 51 4.11 -3.91 0.80
CA LYS A 51 5.00 -4.71 -0.02
C LYS A 51 4.46 -6.11 -0.19
N TYR A 52 4.60 -6.62 -1.39
CA TYR A 52 4.18 -7.96 -1.77
C TYR A 52 5.42 -8.78 -2.03
N PHE A 53 5.48 -9.98 -1.48
CA PHE A 53 6.61 -10.89 -1.69
C PHE A 53 6.10 -12.20 -2.24
N LEU A 54 6.67 -12.66 -3.35
CA LEU A 54 6.57 -14.05 -3.75
C LEU A 54 7.46 -14.87 -2.82
N VAL A 55 6.90 -15.84 -2.12
CA VAL A 55 7.61 -16.69 -1.17
C VAL A 55 7.55 -18.12 -1.66
N LYS A 56 8.73 -18.72 -1.85
CA LYS A 56 8.92 -20.11 -2.27
C LYS A 56 10.00 -20.75 -1.42
N ASP A 57 9.61 -21.70 -0.60
CA ASP A 57 10.48 -22.36 0.39
C ASP A 57 11.24 -21.35 1.26
N THR A 58 12.55 -21.20 1.03
CA THR A 58 13.44 -20.28 1.75
C THR A 58 13.74 -18.99 0.97
N SER A 59 13.22 -18.86 -0.24
CA SER A 59 13.44 -17.68 -1.08
C SER A 59 12.25 -16.74 -1.04
N GLU A 60 12.53 -15.44 -1.01
CA GLU A 60 11.54 -14.40 -1.13
C GLU A 60 11.99 -13.34 -2.14
N GLN A 61 11.05 -12.87 -2.96
CA GLN A 61 11.29 -11.83 -3.95
C GLN A 61 10.19 -10.78 -3.82
N GLU A 62 10.57 -9.50 -3.71
CA GLU A 62 9.60 -8.40 -3.78
C GLU A 62 8.99 -8.36 -5.18
N ILE A 63 7.67 -8.44 -5.24
CA ILE A 63 6.88 -8.39 -6.48
C ILE A 63 5.91 -7.20 -6.43
N TYR A 64 5.39 -6.89 -7.61
CA TYR A 64 4.37 -5.85 -7.77
C TYR A 64 3.16 -6.47 -8.43
N PRO A 65 1.95 -5.95 -8.14
CA PRO A 65 0.77 -6.27 -8.93
C PRO A 65 1.07 -6.14 -10.43
N ASP A 66 0.52 -7.07 -11.20
CA ASP A 66 0.57 -7.07 -12.65
C ASP A 66 0.03 -5.73 -13.15
N SER A 67 0.95 -4.92 -13.66
CA SER A 67 0.63 -3.57 -14.09
C SER A 67 0.27 -3.57 -15.56
N TYR A 68 -0.98 -3.26 -15.89
CA TYR A 68 -1.35 -2.89 -17.25
C TYR A 68 -0.71 -1.53 -17.58
N GLY A 69 0.43 -1.49 -18.28
CA GLY A 69 0.91 -0.25 -18.92
C GLY A 69 1.93 0.65 -18.16
N GLY A 70 2.85 0.09 -17.37
CA GLY A 70 4.05 0.81 -16.92
C GLY A 70 3.98 1.51 -15.55
N PHE A 71 4.83 2.52 -15.31
CA PHE A 71 5.03 3.11 -13.98
C PHE A 71 3.78 3.75 -13.37
N PHE A 72 3.00 4.50 -14.18
CA PHE A 72 1.79 5.17 -13.69
C PHE A 72 0.69 4.18 -13.27
N SER A 73 0.58 3.03 -13.94
CA SER A 73 -0.40 2.02 -13.55
C SER A 73 -0.02 1.32 -12.25
N LYS A 74 1.28 1.14 -11.95
CA LYS A 74 1.73 0.67 -10.63
C LYS A 74 1.27 1.61 -9.51
N ILE A 75 1.42 2.92 -9.69
CA ILE A 75 0.94 3.92 -8.72
C ILE A 75 -0.59 3.86 -8.59
N ALA A 76 -1.30 3.77 -9.72
CA ALA A 76 -2.76 3.69 -9.72
C ALA A 76 -3.28 2.45 -8.99
N ILE A 77 -2.67 1.28 -9.22
CA ILE A 77 -3.04 0.03 -8.55
C ILE A 77 -2.73 0.10 -7.06
N LYS A 78 -1.56 0.64 -6.67
CA LYS A 78 -1.26 0.87 -5.24
C LYS A 78 -2.34 1.72 -4.59
N ARG A 79 -2.70 2.87 -5.18
CA ARG A 79 -3.76 3.73 -4.66
C ARG A 79 -5.12 3.06 -4.61
N TYR A 80 -5.47 2.30 -5.65
CA TYR A 80 -6.68 1.52 -5.66
C TYR A 80 -6.70 0.53 -4.49
N PHE A 81 -5.58 -0.15 -4.24
CA PHE A 81 -5.41 -1.05 -3.11
C PHE A 81 -5.61 -0.33 -1.78
N PHE A 82 -4.88 0.77 -1.53
CA PHE A 82 -5.04 1.59 -0.32
C PHE A 82 -6.50 2.00 -0.08
N ASN A 83 -7.16 2.50 -1.13
CA ASN A 83 -8.45 3.19 -1.00
C ASN A 83 -9.67 2.28 -1.05
N ASN A 84 -9.60 1.15 -1.77
CA ASN A 84 -10.76 0.31 -2.10
C ASN A 84 -10.61 -1.15 -1.67
N VAL A 85 -9.38 -1.63 -1.49
CA VAL A 85 -9.12 -3.03 -1.09
C VAL A 85 -8.76 -3.11 0.37
N TYR A 86 -7.76 -2.35 0.82
CA TYR A 86 -7.36 -2.33 2.22
C TYR A 86 -8.27 -1.40 3.04
N VAL A 87 -8.61 -0.22 2.49
CA VAL A 87 -9.62 0.74 3.01
C VAL A 87 -9.42 1.11 4.48
N SER A 88 -8.18 1.37 4.89
CA SER A 88 -7.93 1.74 6.29
C SER A 88 -8.13 3.24 6.52
N VAL A 89 -9.40 3.64 6.64
CA VAL A 89 -9.82 4.97 7.14
C VAL A 89 -10.08 4.99 8.66
N GLU A 90 -9.82 3.85 9.32
CA GLU A 90 -10.00 3.61 10.75
C GLU A 90 -9.04 4.45 11.60
N LYS A 91 -9.42 4.75 12.86
CA LYS A 91 -8.52 5.39 13.83
C LYS A 91 -7.60 4.40 14.57
N ILE A 92 -7.86 3.09 14.47
CA ILE A 92 -7.40 2.11 15.46
C ILE A 92 -6.09 1.43 15.05
N SER A 93 -5.92 0.98 13.80
CA SER A 93 -4.65 0.41 13.31
C SER A 93 -4.69 0.15 11.79
N PRO A 94 -3.58 0.38 11.05
CA PRO A 94 -3.43 -0.04 9.64
C PRO A 94 -3.16 -1.52 9.48
N PHE A 95 -3.26 -2.31 10.54
CA PHE A 95 -3.04 -3.76 10.50
C PHE A 95 -4.34 -4.55 10.74
N GLY A 96 -5.43 -3.87 11.12
CA GLY A 96 -6.71 -4.48 11.45
C GLY A 96 -7.75 -4.40 10.32
N TYR A 97 -8.99 -4.77 10.66
CA TYR A 97 -10.13 -4.74 9.75
C TYR A 97 -10.80 -3.36 9.70
N ILE A 98 -11.59 -3.13 8.65
CA ILE A 98 -12.51 -1.99 8.58
C ILE A 98 -13.58 -2.15 9.67
N LYS A 99 -14.20 -1.05 10.15
CA LYS A 99 -15.37 -1.12 11.03
C LYS A 99 -16.43 -2.05 10.45
N ASN A 100 -16.87 -3.03 11.23
CA ASN A 100 -17.85 -4.05 10.86
C ASN A 100 -17.38 -5.06 9.79
N ASP A 101 -16.11 -5.02 9.40
CA ASP A 101 -15.48 -6.03 8.56
C ASP A 101 -14.93 -7.11 9.49
N ASN A 102 -15.41 -8.33 9.33
CA ASN A 102 -14.86 -9.47 10.05
C ASN A 102 -13.71 -10.09 9.25
N LYS A 103 -13.02 -11.06 9.86
CA LYS A 103 -11.90 -11.76 9.22
C LYS A 103 -12.26 -12.30 7.84
N GLU A 104 -13.40 -12.95 7.70
CA GLU A 104 -13.84 -13.59 6.45
C GLU A 104 -14.09 -12.56 5.34
N MET A 105 -14.73 -11.45 5.66
CA MET A 105 -15.00 -10.36 4.71
C MET A 105 -13.71 -9.68 4.24
N PHE A 106 -12.77 -9.46 5.17
CA PHE A 106 -11.43 -8.97 4.85
C PHE A 106 -10.68 -9.94 3.93
N GLU A 107 -10.61 -11.22 4.30
CA GLU A 107 -9.94 -12.26 3.52
C GLU A 107 -10.56 -12.42 2.13
N ASN A 108 -11.89 -12.36 1.98
CA ASN A 108 -12.57 -12.42 0.69
C ASN A 108 -12.19 -11.24 -0.21
N ARG A 109 -12.21 -10.01 0.33
CA ARG A 109 -11.83 -8.81 -0.42
C ARG A 109 -10.37 -8.86 -0.87
N MET A 110 -9.48 -9.30 0.01
CA MET A 110 -8.07 -9.49 -0.31
C MET A 110 -7.87 -10.59 -1.36
N SER A 111 -8.56 -11.72 -1.23
CA SER A 111 -8.51 -12.82 -2.20
C SER A 111 -8.84 -12.33 -3.60
N ARG A 112 -9.95 -11.59 -3.76
CA ARG A 112 -10.37 -11.03 -5.06
C ARG A 112 -9.31 -10.13 -5.66
N PHE A 113 -8.67 -9.27 -4.85
CA PHE A 113 -7.61 -8.41 -5.33
C PHE A 113 -6.40 -9.22 -5.81
N PHE A 114 -5.89 -10.15 -5.00
CA PHE A 114 -4.73 -10.94 -5.37
C PHE A 114 -4.99 -11.81 -6.60
N THR A 115 -6.16 -12.43 -6.72
CA THR A 115 -6.56 -13.18 -7.91
C THR A 115 -6.57 -12.31 -9.17
N ALA A 116 -7.10 -11.08 -9.07
CA ALA A 116 -7.23 -10.20 -10.21
C ALA A 116 -5.90 -9.56 -10.65
N TYR A 117 -5.02 -9.24 -9.71
CA TYR A 117 -3.86 -8.39 -9.95
C TYR A 117 -2.51 -9.12 -9.85
N PHE A 118 -2.46 -10.43 -9.60
CA PHE A 118 -1.22 -11.22 -9.63
C PHE A 118 -1.34 -12.47 -10.51
N GLN A 119 -2.13 -12.38 -11.59
CA GLN A 119 -2.40 -13.46 -12.53
C GLN A 119 -1.13 -14.10 -13.12
N SER A 120 -0.09 -13.32 -13.37
CA SER A 120 1.19 -13.82 -13.91
C SER A 120 1.89 -14.82 -12.99
N HIS A 121 1.58 -14.77 -11.69
CA HIS A 121 2.13 -15.65 -10.68
C HIS A 121 1.22 -16.85 -10.38
N ASN A 122 -0.02 -16.87 -10.90
CA ASN A 122 -0.99 -17.93 -10.60
C ASN A 122 -0.58 -19.31 -11.14
N GLN A 123 0.42 -19.38 -12.02
CA GLN A 123 0.93 -20.64 -12.56
C GLN A 123 1.93 -21.34 -11.63
N ASP A 124 2.54 -20.62 -10.67
CA ASP A 124 3.44 -21.22 -9.68
C ASP A 124 2.68 -21.53 -8.38
N THR A 125 1.99 -22.67 -8.39
CA THR A 125 1.18 -23.16 -7.26
C THR A 125 2.00 -23.52 -6.02
N THR A 126 3.32 -23.65 -6.15
CA THR A 126 4.21 -23.93 -5.01
C THR A 126 4.55 -22.67 -4.21
N SER A 127 4.24 -21.50 -4.75
CA SER A 127 4.54 -20.20 -4.15
C SER A 127 3.31 -19.61 -3.45
N LYS A 128 3.56 -18.67 -2.53
CA LYS A 128 2.52 -17.84 -1.89
C LYS A 128 2.90 -16.38 -2.04
N ILE A 129 1.91 -15.48 -2.02
CA ILE A 129 2.17 -14.05 -2.02
C ILE A 129 1.95 -13.51 -0.61
N ARG A 130 3.02 -13.07 0.05
CA ARG A 130 2.97 -12.45 1.38
C ARG A 130 2.73 -10.96 1.27
N LEU A 131 1.82 -10.42 2.09
CA LEU A 131 1.61 -8.99 2.25
C LEU A 131 2.25 -8.50 3.55
N ASP A 132 3.20 -7.58 3.41
CA ASP A 132 3.86 -6.91 4.53
C ASP A 132 3.51 -5.41 4.54
N VAL A 133 3.28 -4.86 5.73
CA VAL A 133 3.15 -3.42 5.99
C VAL A 133 4.41 -2.92 6.69
N TYR A 134 5.09 -1.99 6.05
CA TYR A 134 6.24 -1.30 6.59
C TYR A 134 5.80 0.02 7.18
N ASN A 135 6.31 0.35 8.37
CA ASN A 135 6.06 1.62 9.05
C ASN A 135 7.35 2.45 9.06
N TYR A 136 7.21 3.74 8.80
CA TYR A 136 8.26 4.73 8.81
C TYR A 136 7.83 5.93 9.64
N ASN A 137 8.78 6.62 10.25
CA ASN A 137 8.51 7.93 10.83
C ASN A 137 8.44 9.02 9.74
N ARG A 138 8.17 10.26 10.16
CA ARG A 138 8.09 11.41 9.25
C ARG A 138 9.36 11.72 8.47
N ASN A 139 10.52 11.28 8.95
CA ASN A 139 11.81 11.47 8.29
C ASN A 139 12.08 10.36 7.26
N GLY A 140 11.19 9.37 7.15
CA GLY A 140 11.36 8.21 6.28
C GLY A 140 12.22 7.09 6.87
N GLU A 141 12.57 7.18 8.17
CA GLU A 141 13.33 6.14 8.87
C GLU A 141 12.40 4.96 9.18
N PHE A 142 12.89 3.74 8.90
CA PHE A 142 12.15 2.52 9.18
C PHE A 142 11.97 2.32 10.68
N LYS A 143 10.74 1.97 11.08
CA LYS A 143 10.40 1.64 12.47
C LYS A 143 10.12 0.16 12.66
N GLN A 144 9.18 -0.37 11.89
CA GLN A 144 8.70 -1.74 12.08
C GLN A 144 8.08 -2.31 10.80
N LYS A 145 8.02 -3.64 10.73
CA LYS A 145 7.36 -4.40 9.66
C LYS A 145 6.38 -5.38 10.29
N HIS A 146 5.19 -5.49 9.71
CA HIS A 146 4.19 -6.47 10.10
C HIS A 146 3.73 -7.27 8.89
N THR A 147 3.68 -8.60 9.03
CA THR A 147 3.09 -9.47 8.01
C THR A 147 1.60 -9.58 8.26
N ILE A 148 0.82 -9.07 7.31
CA ILE A 148 -0.64 -9.06 7.37
C ILE A 148 -1.19 -10.46 7.09
N GLY A 149 -0.65 -11.11 6.07
CA GLY A 149 -1.12 -12.43 5.66
C GLY A 149 -0.52 -12.89 4.35
N TYR A 150 -1.08 -13.98 3.85
CA TYR A 150 -0.59 -14.70 2.67
C TYR A 150 -1.73 -15.04 1.74
N TYR A 151 -1.56 -14.76 0.46
CA TYR A 151 -2.39 -15.31 -0.60
C TYR A 151 -1.83 -16.66 -1.02
N ASP A 152 -2.62 -17.71 -0.83
CA ASP A 152 -2.37 -19.04 -1.36
C ASP A 152 -2.73 -19.05 -2.84
N ILE A 153 -1.73 -19.22 -3.70
CA ILE A 153 -1.90 -19.21 -5.15
C ILE A 153 -2.73 -20.41 -5.61
N THR A 154 -2.62 -21.56 -4.94
CA THR A 154 -3.31 -22.79 -5.33
C THR A 154 -4.81 -22.70 -5.02
N ASN A 155 -5.13 -22.23 -3.82
CA ASN A 155 -6.51 -22.18 -3.34
C ASN A 155 -7.22 -20.86 -3.67
N HIS A 156 -6.49 -19.89 -4.24
CA HIS A 156 -6.97 -18.54 -4.54
C HIS A 156 -7.61 -17.84 -3.34
N ASN A 157 -7.07 -18.07 -2.14
CA ASN A 157 -7.56 -17.47 -0.92
C ASN A 157 -6.46 -16.73 -0.17
N PHE A 158 -6.83 -15.59 0.42
CA PHE A 158 -5.98 -14.84 1.32
C PHE A 158 -6.24 -15.28 2.76
N ILE A 159 -5.17 -15.57 3.49
CA ILE A 159 -5.20 -15.96 4.90
C ILE A 159 -4.60 -14.82 5.72
N HIS A 160 -5.42 -14.19 6.55
CA HIS A 160 -5.00 -13.16 7.49
C HIS A 160 -4.37 -13.79 8.73
N THR A 161 -3.13 -13.37 9.03
CA THR A 161 -2.34 -13.89 10.15
C THR A 161 -2.09 -12.85 11.23
N TRP A 162 -2.28 -11.58 10.92
CA TRP A 162 -2.11 -10.49 11.88
C TRP A 162 -3.31 -10.40 12.86
N LYS A 163 -3.03 -9.94 14.09
CA LYS A 163 -4.00 -9.87 15.20
C LYS A 163 -4.59 -8.48 15.39
#